data_AF-A0A846D4Z6-F1
#
_entry.id   AF-A0A846D4Z6-F1
#
_cell.length_a   1.000
_cell.length_b   1.000
_cell.length_c   1.000
_cell.angle_alpha   90.00
_cell.angle_beta   90.00
_cell.angle_gamma   90.00
#
_symmetry.space_group_name_H-M   'P 1'
#
loop_
_entity.id
_entity.type
_entity.pdbx_description
1 polymer ?
#
loop_
_entity_poly.entity_id
_entity_poly.type
_entity_poly.pdbx_seq_one_letter_code
_entity_poly.pdbx_strand_id
1 'polypeptide(L)'
;QEFTNAIALLEQIHPETRTGAKVQPKLKEYQQKQQIRAEYLLQEAYEQGGQGNFIKALVYLSQIPKETPTYQKARIKIAEYSRKQHLKEEVERQAALARAVLEKQRQSGVNQKPLLNVNVESSRSPLKHGLQWQEVNH
;
A
#
# COMPACT_ATOMS: atom_id res chain seq x y z
N GLN A 1 10.86 -16.24 -3.83
CA GLN A 1 10.68 -17.53 -3.14
C GLN A 1 11.96 -18.36 -3.16
N GLU A 2 12.66 -18.48 -4.29
CA GLU A 2 13.97 -19.17 -4.38
C GLU A 2 14.97 -18.84 -3.26
N PHE A 3 15.21 -17.55 -2.96
CA PHE A 3 16.13 -17.18 -1.89
C PHE A 3 15.65 -17.62 -0.50
N THR A 4 14.36 -17.55 -0.20
CA THR A 4 13.80 -18.00 1.09
C THR A 4 14.07 -19.49 1.30
N ASN A 5 13.84 -20.29 0.26
CA ASN A 5 14.06 -21.74 0.32
C ASN A 5 15.56 -22.06 0.47
N ALA A 6 16.42 -21.39 -0.30
CA ALA A 6 17.87 -21.56 -0.22
C ALA A 6 18.41 -21.17 1.17
N ILE A 7 17.96 -20.03 1.72
CA ILE A 7 18.34 -19.58 3.07
C ILE A 7 17.92 -20.62 4.12
N ALA A 8 16.66 -21.09 4.07
CA ALA A 8 16.14 -22.07 5.02
C ALA A 8 16.89 -23.42 5.00
N LEU A 9 17.42 -23.83 3.84
CA LEU A 9 18.27 -25.02 3.73
C LEU A 9 19.67 -24.79 4.31
N LEU A 10 20.27 -23.63 4.04
CA LEU A 10 21.61 -23.30 4.52
C LEU A 10 21.64 -23.08 6.04
N GLU A 11 20.56 -22.58 6.64
CA GLU A 11 20.41 -22.38 8.09
C GLU A 11 20.41 -23.69 8.89
N GLN A 12 20.11 -24.83 8.27
CA GLN A 12 20.13 -26.15 8.93
C GLN A 12 21.55 -26.67 9.20
N ILE A 13 22.56 -26.08 8.55
CA ILE A 13 23.95 -26.53 8.66
C ILE A 13 24.60 -25.89 9.89
N HIS A 14 24.97 -26.72 10.88
CA HIS A 14 25.61 -26.24 12.11
C HIS A 14 26.89 -25.42 11.83
N PRO A 15 27.01 -24.19 12.38
CA PRO A 15 28.08 -23.25 12.04
C PRO A 15 29.47 -23.73 12.47
N GLU A 16 29.57 -24.48 13.58
CA GLU A 16 30.83 -25.01 14.13
C GLU A 16 31.42 -26.17 13.32
N THR A 17 30.71 -26.65 12.30
CA THR A 17 31.22 -27.69 11.42
C THR A 17 32.12 -27.10 10.33
N ARG A 18 33.07 -27.90 9.82
CA ARG A 18 33.92 -27.50 8.68
C ARG A 18 33.10 -27.07 7.45
N THR A 19 31.93 -27.68 7.24
CA THR A 19 30.98 -27.32 6.18
C THR A 19 30.23 -26.04 6.52
N GLY A 20 29.80 -25.87 7.77
CA GLY A 20 29.16 -24.66 8.29
C GLY A 20 30.01 -23.42 8.04
N ALA A 21 31.30 -23.46 8.38
CA ALA A 21 32.23 -22.36 8.13
C ALA A 21 32.28 -21.90 6.64
N LYS A 22 32.07 -22.81 5.69
CA LYS A 22 32.00 -22.50 4.25
C LYS A 22 30.64 -21.97 3.80
N VAL A 23 29.58 -22.33 4.51
CA VAL A 23 28.19 -21.97 4.20
C VAL A 23 27.82 -20.59 4.71
N GLN A 24 28.36 -20.18 5.87
CA GLN A 24 28.04 -18.90 6.51
C GLN A 24 28.21 -17.67 5.59
N PRO A 25 29.28 -17.54 4.78
CA PRO A 25 29.39 -16.43 3.83
C PRO A 25 28.30 -16.42 2.76
N LYS A 26 27.92 -17.59 2.22
CA LYS A 26 26.85 -17.72 1.22
C LYS A 26 25.47 -17.40 1.82
N LEU A 27 25.24 -17.82 3.05
CA LEU A 27 24.01 -17.49 3.79
C LEU A 27 23.85 -15.97 3.92
N LYS A 28 24.91 -15.27 4.35
CA LYS A 28 24.92 -13.80 4.44
C LYS A 28 24.67 -13.13 3.08
N GLU A 29 25.33 -13.61 2.04
CA GLU A 29 25.14 -13.10 0.67
C GLU A 29 23.68 -13.24 0.21
N TYR A 30 23.05 -14.37 0.47
CA TYR A 30 21.66 -14.62 0.06
C TYR A 30 20.67 -13.80 0.88
N GLN A 31 20.91 -13.64 2.18
CA GLN A 31 20.12 -12.75 3.04
C GLN A 31 20.22 -11.28 2.56
N GLN A 32 21.41 -10.81 2.19
CA GLN A 32 21.61 -9.47 1.62
C GLN A 32 20.86 -9.29 0.29
N LYS A 33 20.95 -10.25 -0.62
CA LYS A 33 20.21 -10.22 -1.90
C LYS A 33 18.70 -10.22 -1.68
N GLN A 34 18.21 -11.00 -0.72
CA GLN A 34 16.81 -11.02 -0.36
C GLN A 34 16.35 -9.67 0.20
N GLN A 35 17.16 -9.02 1.02
CA GLN A 35 16.87 -7.70 1.57
C GLN A 35 16.80 -6.62 0.49
N ILE A 36 17.78 -6.56 -0.41
CA ILE A 36 17.79 -5.61 -1.54
C ILE A 36 16.52 -5.78 -2.39
N ARG A 37 16.15 -7.02 -2.69
CA ARG A 37 14.93 -7.31 -3.45
C ARG A 37 13.66 -6.87 -2.69
N ALA A 38 13.61 -7.08 -1.38
CA ALA A 38 12.47 -6.67 -0.57
C ALA A 38 12.31 -5.15 -0.54
N GLU A 39 13.42 -4.40 -0.46
CA GLU A 39 13.42 -2.93 -0.54
C GLU A 39 12.95 -2.44 -1.91
N TYR A 40 13.44 -3.05 -3.00
CA TYR A 40 12.98 -2.76 -4.35
C TYR A 40 11.46 -2.97 -4.50
N LEU A 41 10.93 -4.11 -4.05
CA LEU A 41 9.49 -4.40 -4.07
C LEU A 41 8.68 -3.37 -3.26
N LEU A 42 9.20 -2.92 -2.12
CA LEU A 42 8.53 -1.90 -1.31
C LEU A 42 8.49 -0.55 -2.05
N GLN A 43 9.57 -0.18 -2.73
CA GLN A 43 9.63 1.04 -3.52
C GLN A 43 8.64 1.03 -4.69
N GLU A 44 8.61 -0.07 -5.46
CA GLU A 44 7.63 -0.26 -6.54
C GLU A 44 6.19 -0.15 -6.04
N ALA A 45 5.91 -0.74 -4.86
CA ALA A 45 4.60 -0.60 -4.24
C ALA A 45 4.25 0.85 -3.89
N TYR A 46 5.22 1.64 -3.43
CA TYR A 46 4.99 3.06 -3.13
C TYR A 46 4.72 3.87 -4.39
N GLU A 47 5.43 3.60 -5.48
CA GLU A 47 5.18 4.26 -6.76
C GLU A 47 3.77 3.95 -7.28
N GLN A 48 3.39 2.66 -7.32
CA GLN A 48 2.05 2.25 -7.72
C GLN A 48 0.97 2.85 -6.81
N GLY A 49 1.22 2.86 -5.50
CA GLY A 49 0.30 3.47 -4.52
C GLY A 49 0.16 4.98 -4.68
N GLY A 50 1.24 5.68 -5.03
CA GLY A 50 1.23 7.11 -5.34
C GLY A 50 0.42 7.46 -6.59
N GLN A 51 0.38 6.55 -7.57
CA GLN A 51 -0.45 6.65 -8.77
C GLN A 51 -1.91 6.23 -8.54
N GLY A 52 -2.28 5.81 -7.33
CA GLY A 52 -3.62 5.27 -7.03
C GLY A 52 -3.85 3.84 -7.55
N ASN A 53 -2.81 3.16 -8.04
CA ASN A 53 -2.84 1.79 -8.52
C ASN A 53 -2.71 0.80 -7.35
N PHE A 54 -3.65 0.86 -6.39
CA PHE A 54 -3.55 0.10 -5.14
C PHE A 54 -3.51 -1.41 -5.35
N ILE A 55 -4.19 -1.95 -6.36
CA ILE A 55 -4.11 -3.40 -6.69
C ILE A 55 -2.68 -3.81 -7.06
N LYS A 56 -2.01 -3.05 -7.94
CA LYS A 56 -0.61 -3.35 -8.32
C LYS A 56 0.33 -3.17 -7.12
N ALA A 57 0.12 -2.13 -6.32
CA ALA A 57 0.89 -1.92 -5.11
C ALA A 57 0.78 -3.11 -4.14
N LEU A 58 -0.42 -3.63 -3.92
CA LEU A 58 -0.66 -4.81 -3.07
C LEU A 58 0.07 -6.06 -3.59
N VAL A 59 0.12 -6.26 -4.91
CA VAL A 59 0.86 -7.37 -5.54
C VAL A 59 2.36 -7.29 -5.27
N TYR A 60 2.96 -6.09 -5.30
CA TYR A 60 4.37 -5.93 -4.93
C TYR A 60 4.61 -6.20 -3.44
N LEU A 61 3.75 -5.65 -2.57
CA LEU A 61 3.88 -5.82 -1.12
C LEU A 61 3.74 -7.28 -0.68
N SER A 62 2.86 -8.06 -1.31
CA SER A 62 2.65 -9.47 -0.96
C SER A 62 3.83 -10.37 -1.29
N GLN A 63 4.77 -9.91 -2.12
CA GLN A 63 5.98 -10.65 -2.49
C GLN A 63 7.14 -10.46 -1.50
N ILE A 64 7.04 -9.52 -0.56
CA ILE A 64 8.09 -9.24 0.41
C ILE A 64 8.16 -10.39 1.43
N PRO A 65 9.30 -11.09 1.57
CA PRO A 65 9.43 -12.23 2.47
C PRO A 65 9.37 -11.82 3.94
N LYS A 66 8.76 -12.66 4.78
CA LYS A 66 8.55 -12.39 6.22
C LYS A 66 9.84 -12.29 7.03
N GLU A 67 10.91 -12.91 6.51
CA GLU A 67 12.25 -12.97 7.12
C GLU A 67 13.04 -11.67 6.93
N THR A 68 12.55 -10.77 6.07
CA THR A 68 13.22 -9.50 5.79
C THR A 68 12.81 -8.39 6.76
N PRO A 69 13.74 -7.53 7.19
CA PRO A 69 13.44 -6.31 7.93
C PRO A 69 12.34 -5.44 7.31
N THR A 70 12.19 -5.49 5.98
CA THR A 70 11.22 -4.71 5.21
C THR A 70 9.76 -5.20 5.39
N TYR A 71 9.55 -6.45 5.83
CA TYR A 71 8.23 -7.07 5.89
C TYR A 71 7.23 -6.31 6.76
N GLN A 72 7.66 -5.76 7.90
CA GLN A 72 6.73 -5.06 8.79
C GLN A 72 6.20 -3.77 8.14
N LYS A 73 7.04 -3.04 7.39
CA LYS A 73 6.59 -1.89 6.60
C LYS A 73 5.60 -2.32 5.53
N ALA A 74 5.85 -3.45 4.88
CA ALA A 74 4.95 -4.01 3.88
C ALA A 74 3.56 -4.31 4.44
N ARG A 75 3.47 -4.94 5.62
CA ARG A 75 2.19 -5.25 6.28
C ARG A 75 1.37 -4.01 6.60
N ILE A 76 2.01 -2.95 7.10
CA ILE A 76 1.34 -1.68 7.38
C ILE A 76 0.74 -1.12 6.08
N LYS A 77 1.50 -1.17 4.99
CA LYS A 77 1.08 -0.63 3.70
C LYS A 77 0.02 -1.49 3.00
N ILE A 78 0.03 -2.80 3.20
CA ILE A 78 -1.04 -3.69 2.75
C ILE A 78 -2.37 -3.28 3.39
N ALA A 79 -2.39 -3.03 4.70
CA ALA A 79 -3.61 -2.59 5.39
C ALA A 79 -4.09 -1.22 4.89
N GLU A 80 -3.17 -0.28 4.68
CA GLU A 80 -3.48 1.05 4.15
C GLU A 80 -4.06 0.98 2.73
N TYR A 81 -3.37 0.31 1.81
CA TYR A 81 -3.77 0.25 0.39
C TYR A 81 -5.02 -0.58 0.16
N SER A 82 -5.26 -1.62 0.97
CA SER A 82 -6.52 -2.37 0.92
C SER A 82 -7.71 -1.47 1.28
N ARG A 83 -7.57 -0.63 2.32
CA ARG A 83 -8.62 0.33 2.69
C ARG A 83 -8.85 1.37 1.59
N LYS A 84 -7.77 1.93 1.04
CA LYS A 84 -7.85 2.92 -0.05
C LYS A 84 -8.52 2.34 -1.30
N GLN A 85 -8.20 1.10 -1.65
CA GLN A 85 -8.85 0.41 -2.76
C GLN A 85 -10.34 0.24 -2.53
N HIS A 86 -10.75 -0.23 -1.35
CA HIS A 86 -12.17 -0.41 -1.03
C HIS A 86 -12.95 0.91 -1.11
N LEU A 87 -12.38 2.01 -0.58
CA LEU A 87 -12.98 3.33 -0.67
C LEU A 87 -13.11 3.82 -2.12
N LYS A 88 -12.08 3.59 -2.94
CA LYS A 88 -12.11 3.93 -4.38
C LYS A 88 -13.27 3.21 -5.09
N GLU A 89 -13.42 1.91 -4.86
CA GLU A 89 -14.50 1.13 -5.44
C GLU A 89 -15.89 1.58 -4.96
N GLU A 90 -16.03 1.94 -3.69
CA GLU A 90 -17.29 2.43 -3.14
C GLU A 90 -17.70 3.76 -3.77
N VAL A 91 -16.76 4.71 -3.91
CA VAL A 91 -16.99 5.99 -4.57
C VAL A 91 -17.37 5.79 -6.04
N GLU A 92 -16.67 4.89 -6.75
CA GLU A 92 -16.97 4.57 -8.15
C GLU A 92 -18.37 3.95 -8.30
N ARG A 93 -18.76 3.04 -7.40
CA ARG A 93 -20.10 2.47 -7.37
C ARG A 93 -21.17 3.52 -7.14
N GLN A 94 -21.00 4.41 -6.15
CA GLN A 94 -21.94 5.49 -5.89
C GLN A 94 -22.07 6.45 -7.07
N ALA A 95 -20.96 6.80 -7.71
CA ALA A 95 -20.96 7.64 -8.90
C ALA A 95 -21.69 6.97 -10.08
N ALA A 96 -21.49 5.66 -10.28
CA ALA A 96 -22.19 4.90 -11.32
C ALA A 96 -23.70 4.86 -11.07
N LEU A 97 -24.13 4.64 -9.82
CA LEU A 97 -25.55 4.66 -9.44
C LEU A 97 -26.17 6.04 -9.67
N ALA A 98 -25.51 7.12 -9.22
CA ALA A 98 -26.01 8.47 -9.43
C ALA A 98 -26.18 8.81 -10.92
N ARG A 99 -25.21 8.41 -11.77
CA ARG A 99 -25.29 8.56 -13.22
C ARG A 99 -26.47 7.79 -13.82
N ALA A 100 -26.68 6.55 -13.40
CA ALA A 100 -27.80 5.73 -13.87
C ALA A 100 -29.17 6.31 -13.48
N VAL A 101 -29.30 6.84 -12.26
CA VAL A 101 -30.52 7.50 -11.80
C VAL A 101 -30.83 8.75 -12.63
N LEU A 102 -29.82 9.60 -12.87
CA LEU A 102 -29.98 10.80 -13.68
C LEU A 102 -30.40 10.46 -15.12
N GLU A 103 -29.80 9.44 -15.71
CA GLU A 103 -30.13 9.00 -17.07
C GLU A 103 -31.58 8.49 -17.16
N LYS A 104 -32.02 7.68 -16.18
CA LYS A 104 -33.41 7.22 -16.11
C LYS A 104 -34.41 8.39 -16.00
N GLN A 105 -34.07 9.43 -15.24
CA GLN A 105 -34.89 10.64 -15.12
C GLN A 105 -34.98 11.42 -16.44
N ARG A 106 -33.86 11.54 -17.19
CA ARG A 106 -33.83 12.16 -18.52
C ARG A 106 -34.69 11.41 -19.54
N GLN A 107 -34.64 10.08 -19.53
CA GLN A 107 -35.41 9.23 -20.44
C GLN A 107 -36.92 9.19 -20.10
N SER A 108 -37.29 9.46 -18.84
CA SER A 108 -38.68 9.46 -18.38
C SER A 108 -39.43 10.78 -18.65
N GLY A 109 -38.82 11.76 -19.33
CA GLY A 109 -39.48 13.01 -19.72
C GLY A 109 -39.87 13.94 -18.58
N VAL A 110 -39.36 13.73 -17.36
CA VAL A 110 -39.65 14.61 -16.21
C VAL A 110 -38.64 15.75 -16.19
N ASN A 111 -39.01 16.87 -16.83
CA ASN A 111 -38.25 18.11 -16.76
C ASN A 111 -38.44 18.77 -15.38
N GLN A 112 -37.76 18.24 -14.35
CA GLN A 112 -37.67 18.90 -13.05
C GLN A 112 -36.24 19.37 -12.83
N LYS A 113 -36.10 20.69 -12.70
CA LYS A 113 -34.85 21.41 -12.37
C LYS A 113 -34.10 20.68 -11.25
N PRO A 114 -32.78 20.44 -11.38
CA PRO A 114 -32.01 19.82 -10.31
C PRO A 114 -31.92 20.79 -9.12
N LEU A 115 -32.60 20.46 -8.03
CA LEU A 115 -32.36 21.08 -6.72
C LEU A 115 -31.15 20.38 -6.08
N LEU A 116 -29.95 20.75 -6.50
CA LEU A 116 -28.77 20.58 -5.66
C LEU A 116 -28.51 21.91 -4.95
N ASN A 117 -29.35 22.22 -3.97
CA ASN A 117 -29.07 23.30 -3.03
C ASN A 117 -28.17 22.74 -1.93
N VAL A 118 -26.90 22.51 -2.26
CA VAL A 118 -25.88 22.25 -1.25
C VAL A 118 -25.52 23.62 -0.67
N ASN A 119 -26.33 24.10 0.27
CA ASN A 119 -25.99 25.24 1.09
C ASN A 119 -24.86 24.79 2.03
N VAL A 120 -23.62 24.89 1.58
CA VAL A 120 -22.46 24.88 2.47
C VAL A 120 -22.47 26.24 3.16
N GLU A 121 -23.34 26.35 4.17
CA GLU A 121 -23.35 27.45 5.11
C GLU A 121 -21.94 27.48 5.73
N SER A 122 -21.20 28.50 5.33
CA SER A 122 -19.94 28.93 5.91
C SER A 122 -20.16 29.30 7.37
N SER A 123 -20.32 28.29 8.23
CA SER A 123 -20.22 28.46 9.67
C SER A 123 -18.75 28.58 10.02
N ARG A 124 -18.22 29.79 9.79
CA ARG A 124 -17.13 30.34 10.58
C ARG A 124 -17.53 30.22 12.04
N SER A 125 -16.81 29.41 12.80
CA SER A 125 -16.61 29.66 14.21
C SER A 125 -15.13 29.41 14.51
N PRO A 126 -14.43 30.40 15.10
CA PRO A 126 -13.03 30.28 15.44
C PRO A 126 -12.91 29.38 16.66
N LEU A 127 -11.81 28.61 16.79
CA LEU A 127 -11.10 28.35 18.05
C LEU A 127 -9.93 27.38 17.80
N LYS A 128 -8.73 27.96 17.80
CA LYS A 128 -7.45 27.50 18.37
C LYS A 128 -7.19 25.98 18.52
N HIS A 129 -6.16 25.46 17.84
CA HIS A 129 -4.83 25.16 18.41
C HIS A 129 -3.97 24.32 17.43
N GLY A 130 -2.70 24.74 17.27
CA GLY A 130 -1.52 23.88 17.14
C GLY A 130 -1.37 22.91 15.97
N LEU A 131 -0.43 23.19 15.05
CA LEU A 131 0.88 22.52 15.05
C LEU A 131 1.75 23.16 13.95
N GLN A 132 2.77 23.88 14.40
CA GLN A 132 3.84 24.46 13.59
C GLN A 132 4.82 23.33 13.23
N TRP A 133 4.98 23.05 11.94
CA TRP A 133 6.02 22.14 11.46
C TRP A 133 7.38 22.81 11.60
N GLN A 134 8.23 22.25 12.46
CA GLN A 134 9.65 22.58 12.52
C GLN A 134 10.41 21.68 11.55
N GLU A 135 11.01 22.31 10.55
CA GLU A 135 12.16 21.77 9.81
C GLU A 135 13.29 21.50 10.81
N VAL A 136 13.79 20.27 10.83
CA VAL A 136 15.11 19.96 11.36
C VAL A 136 15.91 19.27 10.27
N ASN A 137 16.77 20.06 9.63
CA ASN A 137 17.95 19.57 8.93
C ASN A 137 18.98 19.12 9.97
N HIS A 138 19.60 17.96 9.73
CA HIS A 138 20.91 17.62 10.26
C HIS A 138 21.66 16.78 9.23
#